data_AF-A0A8T7F8J4-F1
#
_entry.id   AF-A0A8T7F8J4-F1
#
_cell.length_a   1.000
_cell.length_b   1.000
_cell.length_c   1.000
_cell.angle_alpha   90.00
_cell.angle_beta   90.00
_cell.angle_gamma   90.00
#
_symmetry.space_group_name_H-M   'P 1'
#
loop_
_entity.id
_entity.type
_entity.pdbx_description
1 polymer ?
#
loop_
_entity_poly.entity_id
_entity_poly.type
_entity_poly.pdbx_seq_one_letter_code
_entity_poly.pdbx_strand_id
1 'polypeptide(L)'
;MGKFNAPVAVEKKGNPRRRLFLRIVIVGAVVALAVFAYAFYEVIIKGGSGEASRDTEAQAINASTLEALASRQTPSAEATDATAGPTEAAPSTTEPAVDPTEASTEVAAPNTDPSGGVQIGGFRYFSIVGEESRVRFMLNEELRGQPVRVRAETDQVAGCIYIDVANPQNTLLAPIEINLRTLETDSENRNRAIRSQILESAKDEYEFTQFVPTAITGLPTSVTIGQPFTFQVTGDLKLREITNSVTFEVTVTPITETRIEGIGTAQVTREAYDLNIPSVPGVANVSNEVDLEIEFVAIEDAICAPQ
;
A
#
# COMPACT_ATOMS: atom_id res chain seq x y z
N MET A 1 88.51 -35.06 16.26
CA MET A 1 88.02 -34.06 15.28
C MET A 1 86.58 -34.38 14.93
N GLY A 2 85.67 -33.40 14.97
CA GLY A 2 84.29 -33.58 14.50
C GLY A 2 83.31 -32.55 15.08
N LYS A 3 83.43 -31.27 14.69
CA LYS A 3 82.40 -30.25 14.97
C LYS A 3 81.38 -30.29 13.84
N PHE A 4 80.13 -30.63 14.16
CA PHE A 4 78.98 -30.49 13.26
C PHE A 4 78.61 -29.01 13.13
N ASN A 5 78.71 -28.45 11.92
CA ASN A 5 78.13 -27.15 11.60
C ASN A 5 76.64 -27.31 11.30
N ALA A 6 75.79 -26.60 12.03
CA ALA A 6 74.38 -26.46 11.71
C ALA A 6 74.21 -25.51 10.49
N PRO A 7 73.23 -25.76 9.59
CA PRO A 7 72.96 -24.86 8.48
C PRO A 7 72.28 -23.57 8.99
N VAL A 8 72.85 -22.43 8.59
CA VAL A 8 72.27 -21.10 8.81
C VAL A 8 70.98 -20.98 8.00
N ALA A 9 69.85 -20.75 8.69
CA ALA A 9 68.57 -20.49 8.05
C ALA A 9 68.62 -19.15 7.29
N VAL A 10 68.44 -19.19 5.97
CA VAL A 10 68.28 -17.98 5.14
C VAL A 10 66.90 -17.41 5.41
N GLU A 11 66.83 -16.33 6.19
CA GLU A 11 65.61 -15.56 6.42
C GLU A 11 65.16 -14.93 5.10
N LYS A 12 64.10 -15.48 4.49
CA LYS A 12 63.49 -14.93 3.27
C LYS A 12 62.92 -13.53 3.58
N LYS A 13 63.69 -12.50 3.27
CA LYS A 13 63.32 -11.07 3.40
C LYS A 13 62.09 -10.80 2.52
N GLY A 14 60.90 -10.79 3.15
CA GLY A 14 59.62 -10.62 2.45
C GLY A 14 59.56 -9.31 1.65
N ASN A 15 59.07 -9.38 0.40
CA ASN A 15 59.03 -8.26 -0.53
C ASN A 15 58.28 -7.06 0.09
N PRO A 16 58.95 -5.90 0.29
CA PRO A 16 58.37 -4.74 0.97
C PRO A 16 57.14 -4.18 0.24
N ARG A 17 57.07 -4.33 -1.10
CA ARG A 17 55.91 -3.92 -1.90
C ARG A 17 54.67 -4.77 -1.61
N ARG A 18 54.84 -6.07 -1.36
CA ARG A 18 53.74 -6.98 -1.00
C ARG A 18 53.25 -6.73 0.44
N ARG A 19 54.15 -6.37 1.35
CA ARG A 19 53.81 -5.96 2.72
C ARG A 19 53.09 -4.60 2.75
N LEU A 20 53.50 -3.67 1.89
CA LEU A 20 52.84 -2.36 1.75
C LEU A 20 51.45 -2.51 1.13
N PHE A 21 51.31 -3.31 0.06
CA PHE A 21 50.02 -3.59 -0.57
C PHE A 21 49.04 -4.26 0.40
N LEU A 22 49.47 -5.28 1.14
CA LEU A 22 48.64 -5.95 2.15
C LEU A 22 48.18 -4.99 3.26
N ARG A 23 49.05 -4.06 3.70
CA ARG A 23 48.67 -3.02 4.68
C ARG A 23 47.63 -2.06 4.13
N ILE A 24 47.73 -1.64 2.87
CA ILE A 24 46.74 -0.78 2.23
C ILE A 24 45.37 -1.47 2.14
N VAL A 25 45.35 -2.75 1.74
CA VAL A 25 44.10 -3.53 1.66
C VAL A 25 43.45 -3.69 3.05
N ILE A 26 44.24 -4.00 4.09
CA ILE A 26 43.73 -4.13 5.46
C ILE A 26 43.18 -2.79 5.98
N VAL A 27 43.90 -1.69 5.76
CA VAL A 27 43.43 -0.35 6.17
C VAL A 27 42.14 0.02 5.42
N GLY A 28 42.06 -0.24 4.12
CA GLY A 28 40.84 -0.04 3.34
C GLY A 28 39.65 -0.85 3.87
N ALA A 29 39.85 -2.11 4.23
CA ALA A 29 38.80 -2.97 4.80
C ALA A 29 38.35 -2.50 6.19
N VAL A 30 39.26 -2.03 7.04
CA VAL A 30 38.92 -1.48 8.37
C VAL A 30 38.15 -0.18 8.26
N VAL A 31 38.53 0.71 7.33
CA VAL A 31 37.80 1.96 7.07
C VAL A 31 36.41 1.64 6.52
N ALA A 32 36.29 0.71 5.58
CA ALA A 32 34.98 0.29 5.04
C ALA A 32 34.07 -0.31 6.14
N LEU A 33 34.60 -1.15 7.03
CA LEU A 33 33.86 -1.69 8.17
C LEU A 33 33.46 -0.61 9.18
N ALA A 34 34.32 0.38 9.44
CA ALA A 34 34.00 1.49 10.34
C ALA A 34 32.93 2.41 9.74
N VAL A 35 32.99 2.70 8.44
CA VAL A 35 31.95 3.44 7.72
C VAL A 35 30.64 2.65 7.71
N PHE A 36 30.69 1.35 7.46
CA PHE A 36 29.51 0.48 7.52
C PHE A 36 28.92 0.41 8.92
N ALA A 37 29.74 0.25 9.96
CA ALA A 37 29.28 0.23 11.36
C ALA A 37 28.71 1.59 11.79
N TYR A 38 29.28 2.69 11.31
CA TYR A 38 28.77 4.04 11.56
C TYR A 38 27.44 4.28 10.83
N ALA A 39 27.35 3.94 9.55
CA ALA A 39 26.10 4.00 8.78
C ALA A 39 25.02 3.11 9.40
N PHE A 40 25.38 1.90 9.82
CA PHE A 40 24.49 0.99 10.56
C PHE A 40 24.00 1.61 11.87
N TYR A 41 24.88 2.26 12.64
CA TYR A 41 24.50 2.93 13.87
C TYR A 41 23.58 4.15 13.62
N GLU A 42 23.88 5.00 12.64
CA GLU A 42 23.04 6.17 12.31
C GLU A 42 21.67 5.76 11.74
N VAL A 43 21.62 4.75 10.87
CA VAL A 43 20.37 4.34 10.22
C VAL A 43 19.53 3.47 11.14
N ILE A 44 20.10 2.41 11.71
CA ILE A 44 19.34 1.40 12.47
C ILE A 44 19.12 1.82 13.93
N ILE A 45 20.08 2.49 14.57
CA ILE A 45 19.92 2.87 16.00
C ILE A 45 19.31 4.26 16.14
N LYS A 46 19.71 5.22 15.29
CA LYS A 46 19.19 6.60 15.34
C LYS A 46 18.00 6.87 14.41
N GLY A 47 17.59 5.92 13.57
CA GLY A 47 16.40 6.06 12.72
C GLY A 47 16.58 6.97 11.50
N GLY A 48 17.83 7.21 11.07
CA GLY A 48 18.15 7.99 9.88
C GLY A 48 17.71 9.46 9.93
N SER A 49 17.87 10.17 8.81
CA SER A 49 17.48 11.59 8.68
C SER A 49 15.96 11.80 8.66
N GLY A 50 15.18 10.75 8.35
CA GLY A 50 13.75 10.89 8.05
C GLY A 50 13.47 11.35 6.63
N GLU A 51 14.50 11.57 5.81
CA GLU A 51 14.35 11.96 4.40
C GLU A 51 14.06 10.74 3.54
N ALA A 52 13.20 10.92 2.54
CA ALA A 52 12.95 9.92 1.51
C ALA A 52 14.25 9.61 0.73
N SER A 53 14.46 8.35 0.34
CA SER A 53 15.54 7.95 -0.56
C SER A 53 15.28 8.35 -2.01
N ARG A 54 14.01 8.53 -2.35
CA ARG A 54 13.52 9.02 -3.64
C ARG A 54 12.16 9.70 -3.46
N ASP A 55 11.82 10.54 -4.42
CA ASP A 55 10.49 11.14 -4.50
C ASP A 55 9.42 10.04 -4.68
N THR A 56 8.28 10.24 -4.02
CA THR A 56 7.13 9.35 -4.14
C THR A 56 6.28 9.85 -5.30
N GLU A 57 6.41 9.20 -6.45
CA GLU A 57 5.80 9.66 -7.70
C GLU A 57 4.78 8.65 -8.23
N ALA A 58 3.75 9.15 -8.90
CA ALA A 58 2.77 8.29 -9.57
C ALA A 58 3.43 7.61 -10.77
N GLN A 59 3.13 6.32 -10.95
CA GLN A 59 3.69 5.53 -12.04
C GLN A 59 2.59 4.93 -12.90
N ALA A 60 2.72 5.06 -14.21
CA ALA A 60 1.91 4.32 -15.14
C ALA A 60 2.11 2.81 -14.93
N ILE A 61 1.01 2.07 -14.95
CA ILE A 61 1.05 0.62 -15.08
C ILE A 61 0.90 0.23 -16.55
N ASN A 62 1.48 -0.90 -16.93
CA ASN A 62 1.28 -1.43 -18.28
C ASN A 62 -0.16 -1.95 -18.47
N ALA A 63 -0.57 -2.10 -19.74
CA ALA A 63 -1.93 -2.54 -20.08
C ALA A 63 -2.32 -3.88 -19.43
N SER A 64 -1.42 -4.86 -19.37
CA SER A 64 -1.71 -6.17 -18.76
C SER A 64 -1.94 -6.09 -17.24
N THR A 65 -1.27 -5.16 -16.56
CA THR A 65 -1.51 -4.89 -15.13
C THR A 65 -2.85 -4.21 -14.94
N LEU A 66 -3.22 -3.28 -15.82
CA LEU A 66 -4.53 -2.63 -15.78
C LEU A 66 -5.67 -3.64 -16.00
N GLU A 67 -5.52 -4.56 -16.94
CA GLU A 67 -6.46 -5.67 -17.14
C GLU A 67 -6.55 -6.59 -15.91
N ALA A 68 -5.42 -6.88 -15.27
CA ALA A 68 -5.41 -7.67 -14.03
C ALA A 68 -6.09 -6.94 -12.86
N LEU A 69 -5.93 -5.62 -12.74
CA LEU A 69 -6.65 -4.81 -11.76
C LEU A 69 -8.15 -4.82 -12.04
N ALA A 70 -8.55 -4.62 -13.30
CA ALA A 70 -9.95 -4.70 -13.71
C ALA A 70 -10.58 -6.04 -13.31
N SER A 71 -9.89 -7.15 -13.60
CA SER A 71 -10.39 -8.48 -13.23
C SER A 71 -10.50 -8.71 -11.73
N ARG A 72 -9.68 -8.06 -10.90
CA ARG A 72 -9.72 -8.19 -9.44
C ARG A 72 -10.80 -7.31 -8.81
N GLN A 73 -10.89 -6.06 -9.28
CA GLN A 73 -11.70 -5.00 -8.68
C GLN A 73 -13.14 -4.99 -9.18
N THR A 74 -13.45 -5.71 -10.25
CA THR A 74 -14.84 -5.89 -10.70
C THR A 74 -15.62 -6.61 -9.60
N PRO A 75 -16.78 -6.08 -9.16
CA PRO A 75 -17.65 -6.80 -8.25
C PRO A 75 -18.04 -8.15 -8.87
N SER A 76 -17.56 -9.25 -8.30
CA SER A 76 -18.05 -10.57 -8.66
C SER A 76 -19.54 -10.61 -8.32
N ALA A 77 -20.39 -10.74 -9.33
CA ALA A 77 -21.84 -10.89 -9.17
C ALA A 77 -22.26 -12.28 -8.66
N GLU A 78 -21.33 -13.13 -8.22
CA GLU A 78 -21.60 -14.54 -7.96
C GLU A 78 -21.27 -14.95 -6.51
N ALA A 79 -22.25 -14.76 -5.63
CA ALA A 79 -22.45 -15.54 -4.42
C ALA A 79 -23.90 -15.38 -3.89
N THR A 80 -24.88 -15.89 -4.65
CA THR A 80 -26.18 -16.29 -4.08
C THR A 80 -26.56 -17.67 -4.61
N ASP A 81 -25.97 -18.71 -4.02
CA ASP A 81 -26.66 -19.99 -3.91
C ASP A 81 -26.35 -20.65 -2.55
N ALA A 82 -27.30 -21.47 -2.10
CA ALA A 82 -27.37 -22.29 -0.89
C ALA A 82 -27.94 -21.64 0.39
N THR A 83 -29.27 -21.63 0.50
CA THR A 83 -29.98 -22.45 1.51
C THR A 83 -31.41 -22.74 1.04
N ALA A 84 -31.60 -23.94 0.50
CA ALA A 84 -32.91 -24.56 0.40
C ALA A 84 -33.30 -25.20 1.75
N GLY A 85 -34.51 -24.93 2.21
CA GLY A 85 -35.17 -25.57 3.36
C GLY A 85 -36.70 -25.50 3.20
N PRO A 86 -37.46 -26.49 3.69
CA PRO A 86 -38.56 -27.10 2.93
C PRO A 86 -39.96 -26.54 3.19
N THR A 87 -40.80 -26.72 2.18
CA THR A 87 -42.26 -26.90 2.13
C THR A 87 -43.06 -26.80 3.42
N GLU A 88 -44.03 -25.88 3.43
CA GLU A 88 -45.32 -26.05 4.12
C GLU A 88 -46.46 -25.80 3.11
N ALA A 89 -47.45 -26.68 3.13
CA ALA A 89 -48.54 -26.79 2.16
C ALA A 89 -49.89 -26.52 2.82
N ALA A 90 -50.82 -25.92 2.04
CA ALA A 90 -52.29 -26.15 1.95
C ALA A 90 -53.10 -24.83 1.87
N PRO A 91 -54.38 -24.83 1.40
CA PRO A 91 -54.83 -25.20 0.04
C PRO A 91 -55.84 -24.20 -0.60
N SER A 92 -56.09 -24.40 -1.91
CA SER A 92 -57.29 -24.11 -2.74
C SER A 92 -57.97 -22.74 -2.80
N THR A 93 -58.13 -22.23 -4.04
CA THR A 93 -59.45 -22.00 -4.70
C THR A 93 -59.25 -21.94 -6.23
N THR A 94 -60.25 -22.45 -6.96
CA THR A 94 -60.25 -22.95 -8.35
C THR A 94 -60.88 -21.97 -9.35
N GLU A 95 -60.27 -21.86 -10.55
CA GLU A 95 -60.84 -21.65 -11.92
C GLU A 95 -61.69 -20.41 -12.30
N PRO A 96 -61.87 -20.07 -13.61
CA PRO A 96 -61.69 -20.92 -14.81
C PRO A 96 -60.88 -20.38 -16.02
N ALA A 97 -60.33 -21.38 -16.71
CA ALA A 97 -60.13 -21.62 -18.15
C ALA A 97 -60.23 -20.47 -19.18
N VAL A 98 -59.17 -20.37 -20.00
CA VAL A 98 -59.23 -20.29 -21.48
C VAL A 98 -57.90 -20.76 -22.07
N ASP A 99 -57.98 -21.67 -23.04
CA ASP A 99 -56.93 -22.16 -23.94
C ASP A 99 -57.65 -22.53 -25.26
N PRO A 100 -57.02 -22.68 -26.44
CA PRO A 100 -55.63 -22.39 -26.83
C PRO A 100 -55.52 -21.57 -28.14
N THR A 101 -54.34 -21.04 -28.43
CA THR A 101 -53.90 -20.86 -29.84
C THR A 101 -52.37 -20.92 -29.90
N GLU A 102 -51.90 -21.99 -30.54
CA GLU A 102 -50.52 -22.18 -30.98
C GLU A 102 -50.12 -21.12 -32.01
N ALA A 103 -48.94 -20.53 -31.83
CA ALA A 103 -48.16 -19.96 -32.93
C ALA A 103 -46.67 -20.05 -32.59
N SER A 104 -46.04 -21.05 -33.19
CA SER A 104 -44.61 -21.28 -33.25
C SER A 104 -43.89 -20.08 -33.87
N THR A 105 -42.90 -19.50 -33.19
CA THR A 105 -41.80 -18.76 -33.84
C THR A 105 -40.50 -19.11 -33.14
N GLU A 106 -39.71 -19.90 -33.85
CA GLU A 106 -38.29 -20.15 -33.64
C GLU A 106 -37.52 -18.85 -33.88
N VAL A 107 -36.86 -18.31 -32.85
CA VAL A 107 -35.89 -17.21 -33.00
C VAL A 107 -34.60 -17.60 -32.26
N ALA A 108 -33.59 -17.81 -33.09
CA ALA A 108 -32.16 -17.83 -32.87
C ALA A 108 -31.64 -17.78 -31.42
N ALA A 109 -30.88 -18.82 -31.07
CA ALA A 109 -29.94 -18.83 -29.97
C ALA A 109 -29.09 -17.54 -29.94
N PRO A 110 -28.87 -16.90 -28.78
CA PRO A 110 -27.79 -15.95 -28.67
C PRO A 110 -26.49 -16.76 -28.81
N ASN A 111 -25.72 -16.47 -29.85
CA ASN A 111 -24.31 -16.82 -29.85
C ASN A 111 -23.67 -16.03 -28.71
N THR A 112 -23.58 -16.65 -27.53
CA THR A 112 -22.69 -16.22 -26.46
C THR A 112 -21.28 -16.50 -26.96
N ASP A 113 -20.68 -15.50 -27.57
CA ASP A 113 -19.23 -15.39 -27.68
C ASP A 113 -18.76 -14.67 -26.41
N PRO A 114 -18.18 -15.35 -25.40
CA PRO A 114 -17.50 -14.69 -24.31
C PRO A 114 -16.09 -14.31 -24.79
N SER A 115 -16.03 -13.43 -25.79
CA SER A 115 -14.82 -12.74 -26.19
C SER A 115 -15.08 -11.24 -26.11
N GLY A 116 -15.64 -10.80 -24.99
CA GLY A 116 -15.63 -9.40 -24.57
C GLY A 116 -14.21 -9.06 -24.15
N GLY A 117 -13.35 -8.76 -25.13
CA GLY A 117 -12.11 -8.06 -24.87
C GLY A 117 -12.45 -6.76 -24.12
N VAL A 118 -11.80 -6.57 -22.97
CA VAL A 118 -11.91 -5.35 -22.17
C VAL A 118 -11.52 -4.18 -23.09
N GLN A 119 -12.47 -3.30 -23.36
CA GLN A 119 -12.22 -2.06 -24.11
C GLN A 119 -11.41 -1.12 -23.23
N ILE A 120 -10.08 -1.19 -23.31
CA ILE A 120 -9.18 -0.22 -22.68
C ILE A 120 -9.16 1.04 -23.57
N GLY A 121 -10.07 1.98 -23.32
CA GLY A 121 -10.17 3.23 -24.09
C GLY A 121 -11.16 4.30 -23.58
N GLY A 122 -11.74 4.13 -22.39
CA GLY A 122 -12.75 5.05 -21.83
C GLY A 122 -12.37 5.73 -20.50
N PHE A 123 -11.14 5.53 -20.02
CA PHE A 123 -10.69 6.07 -18.74
C PHE A 123 -10.13 7.49 -18.87
N ARG A 124 -10.45 8.33 -17.87
CA ARG A 124 -9.64 9.50 -17.53
C ARG A 124 -8.61 9.11 -16.47
N TYR A 125 -7.40 9.62 -16.64
CA TYR A 125 -6.24 9.28 -15.81
C TYR A 125 -5.97 10.40 -14.81
N PHE A 126 -5.95 10.05 -13.52
CA PHE A 126 -5.67 11.00 -12.45
C PHE A 126 -4.45 10.54 -11.65
N SER A 127 -3.58 11.48 -11.30
CA SER A 127 -2.47 11.28 -10.36
C SER A 127 -2.78 11.94 -9.02
N ILE A 128 -2.47 11.25 -7.92
CA ILE A 128 -2.51 11.84 -6.57
C ILE A 128 -1.39 12.88 -6.47
N VAL A 129 -1.73 14.09 -6.06
CA VAL A 129 -0.78 15.19 -5.85
C VAL A 129 -0.29 15.14 -4.41
N GLY A 130 0.91 14.58 -4.19
CA GLY A 130 1.50 14.42 -2.85
C GLY A 130 1.58 15.73 -2.05
N GLU A 131 1.99 16.83 -2.70
CA GLU A 131 2.09 18.15 -2.05
C GLU A 131 0.74 18.63 -1.47
N GLU A 132 -0.38 18.23 -2.07
CA GLU A 132 -1.74 18.59 -1.64
C GLU A 132 -2.45 17.45 -0.89
N SER A 133 -1.78 16.32 -0.62
CA SER A 133 -2.38 15.12 -0.02
C SER A 133 -1.68 14.73 1.27
N ARG A 134 -2.40 14.22 2.27
CA ARG A 134 -1.81 13.72 3.52
C ARG A 134 -2.30 12.35 3.90
N VAL A 135 -1.36 11.50 4.29
CA VAL A 135 -1.62 10.22 4.94
C VAL A 135 -1.31 10.37 6.42
N ARG A 136 -2.20 9.87 7.27
CA ARG A 136 -2.10 9.98 8.72
C ARG A 136 -2.39 8.66 9.40
N PHE A 137 -1.77 8.47 10.55
CA PHE A 137 -2.28 7.53 11.54
C PHE A 137 -2.51 8.23 12.88
N MET A 138 -3.53 7.78 13.60
CA MET A 138 -3.85 8.27 14.94
C MET A 138 -4.07 7.11 15.90
N LEU A 139 -3.58 7.26 17.12
CA LEU A 139 -3.84 6.33 18.22
C LEU A 139 -3.78 7.07 19.56
N ASN A 140 -4.33 6.44 20.60
CA ASN A 140 -4.34 7.00 21.95
C ASN A 140 -3.18 6.43 22.78
N GLU A 141 -2.56 7.26 23.63
CA GLU A 141 -1.56 6.87 24.63
C GLU A 141 -1.80 7.62 25.94
N GLU A 142 -1.15 7.18 27.01
CA GLU A 142 -1.04 7.93 28.26
C GLU A 142 0.39 8.41 28.44
N LEU A 143 0.58 9.74 28.43
CA LEU A 143 1.87 10.38 28.63
C LEU A 143 1.89 11.04 30.02
N ARG A 144 2.68 10.48 30.93
CA ARG A 144 2.82 10.94 32.33
C ARG A 144 1.49 11.06 33.07
N GLY A 145 0.60 10.07 32.89
CA GLY A 145 -0.72 10.07 33.53
C GLY A 145 -1.79 10.85 32.77
N GLN A 146 -1.46 11.47 31.63
CA GLN A 146 -2.40 12.27 30.84
C GLN A 146 -2.73 11.59 29.51
N PRO A 147 -4.01 11.48 29.13
CA PRO A 147 -4.38 10.94 27.83
C PRO A 147 -3.94 11.88 26.71
N VAL A 148 -3.31 11.33 25.68
CA VAL A 148 -2.84 12.03 24.49
C VAL A 148 -3.29 11.25 23.26
N ARG A 149 -3.71 11.96 22.22
CA ARG A 149 -3.93 11.37 20.90
C ARG A 149 -2.75 11.71 20.00
N VAL A 150 -1.95 10.70 19.70
CA VAL A 150 -0.82 10.82 18.79
C VAL A 150 -1.35 10.90 17.37
N ARG A 151 -0.75 11.79 16.57
CA ARG A 151 -0.93 11.86 15.13
C ARG A 151 0.45 11.83 14.49
N ALA A 152 0.64 10.94 13.52
CA ALA A 152 1.73 11.05 12.58
C ALA A 152 1.18 11.34 11.19
N GLU A 153 1.91 12.09 10.39
CA GLU A 153 1.53 12.41 9.03
C GLU A 153 2.71 12.43 8.06
N THR A 154 2.41 12.19 6.78
CA THR A 154 3.34 12.29 5.66
C THR A 154 2.60 12.77 4.42
N ASP A 155 3.34 13.41 3.53
CA ASP A 155 2.89 13.88 2.22
C ASP A 155 3.42 13.08 1.04
N GLN A 156 4.31 12.15 1.35
CA GLN A 156 4.93 11.27 0.39
C GLN A 156 3.97 10.13 0.08
N VAL A 157 2.96 10.44 -0.73
CA VAL A 157 1.94 9.52 -1.22
C VAL A 157 1.75 9.73 -2.71
N ALA A 158 1.68 8.63 -3.45
CA ALA A 158 1.39 8.65 -4.87
C ALA A 158 0.55 7.45 -5.30
N GLY A 159 -0.19 7.63 -6.38
CA GLY A 159 -1.02 6.59 -6.96
C GLY A 159 -1.76 7.12 -8.17
N CYS A 160 -2.23 6.18 -9.01
CA CYS A 160 -3.02 6.47 -10.19
C CYS A 160 -4.47 6.02 -10.00
N ILE A 161 -5.40 6.82 -10.51
CA ILE A 161 -6.84 6.57 -10.49
C ILE A 161 -7.33 6.59 -11.94
N TYR A 162 -8.06 5.54 -12.32
CA TYR A 162 -8.60 5.35 -13.67
C TYR A 162 -10.12 5.50 -13.60
N ILE A 163 -10.64 6.67 -13.96
CA ILE A 163 -12.07 6.98 -13.84
C ILE A 163 -12.78 6.69 -15.16
N ASP A 164 -13.72 5.74 -15.15
CA ASP A 164 -14.66 5.55 -16.26
C ASP A 164 -15.83 6.51 -16.07
N VAL A 165 -15.81 7.63 -16.81
CA VAL A 165 -16.84 8.68 -16.70
C VAL A 165 -18.19 8.19 -17.22
N ALA A 166 -18.20 7.25 -18.16
CA ALA A 166 -19.44 6.70 -18.72
C ALA A 166 -20.08 5.70 -17.76
N ASN A 167 -19.27 4.91 -17.06
CA ASN A 167 -19.72 3.93 -16.07
C ASN A 167 -18.83 4.02 -14.82
N PRO A 168 -19.14 4.90 -13.84
CA PRO A 168 -18.27 5.12 -12.69
C PRO A 168 -17.96 3.85 -11.89
N GLN A 169 -18.83 2.84 -11.93
CA GLN A 169 -18.64 1.53 -11.30
C GLN A 169 -17.45 0.72 -11.86
N ASN A 170 -16.95 1.06 -13.05
CA ASN A 170 -15.76 0.46 -13.64
C ASN A 170 -14.46 1.19 -13.25
N THR A 171 -14.53 2.21 -12.39
CA THR A 171 -13.34 2.94 -11.92
C THR A 171 -12.34 1.97 -11.31
N LEU A 172 -11.06 2.14 -11.63
CA LEU A 172 -9.97 1.32 -11.10
C LEU A 172 -9.01 2.17 -10.30
N LEU A 173 -8.42 1.57 -9.27
CA LEU A 173 -7.36 2.17 -8.47
C LEU A 173 -6.08 1.37 -8.63
N ALA A 174 -5.01 2.03 -9.05
CA ALA A 174 -3.67 1.44 -9.01
C ALA A 174 -3.21 1.28 -7.54
N PRO A 175 -2.15 0.50 -7.30
CA PRO A 175 -1.46 0.51 -6.01
C PRO A 175 -1.13 1.95 -5.58
N ILE A 176 -1.41 2.26 -4.32
CA ILE A 176 -1.04 3.52 -3.69
C ILE A 176 0.25 3.28 -2.92
N GLU A 177 1.30 4.02 -3.25
CA GLU A 177 2.59 3.96 -2.58
C GLU A 177 2.74 5.11 -1.59
N ILE A 178 3.24 4.81 -0.40
CA ILE A 178 3.43 5.78 0.68
C ILE A 178 4.83 5.61 1.26
N ASN A 179 5.57 6.70 1.44
CA ASN A 179 6.85 6.67 2.13
C ASN A 179 6.63 6.77 3.65
N LEU A 180 6.95 5.69 4.36
CA LEU A 180 6.84 5.58 5.82
C LEU A 180 8.02 6.23 6.55
N ARG A 181 9.13 6.53 5.85
CA ARG A 181 10.31 7.16 6.45
C ARG A 181 10.08 8.63 6.74
N THR A 182 9.23 9.29 5.96
CA THR A 182 8.89 10.71 6.14
C THR A 182 7.71 10.94 7.09
N LEU A 183 7.21 9.89 7.77
CA LEU A 183 6.19 10.04 8.80
C LEU A 183 6.73 10.85 10.00
N GLU A 184 6.02 11.92 10.35
CA GLU A 184 6.37 12.81 11.43
C GLU A 184 5.23 13.02 12.42
N THR A 185 5.58 13.07 13.71
CA THR A 185 4.74 13.54 14.82
C THR A 185 5.37 14.80 15.41
N ASP A 186 4.73 15.37 16.43
CA ASP A 186 5.23 16.50 17.22
C ASP A 186 6.46 16.20 18.13
N SER A 187 7.15 15.06 17.95
CA SER A 187 8.19 14.58 18.85
C SER A 187 9.28 13.81 18.12
N GLU A 188 10.48 14.37 18.03
CA GLU A 188 11.63 13.73 17.39
C GLU A 188 12.01 12.37 18.00
N ASN A 189 11.77 12.19 19.29
CA ASN A 189 11.99 10.90 19.94
C ASN A 189 11.01 9.84 19.43
N ARG A 190 9.76 10.24 19.22
CA ARG A 190 8.71 9.37 18.66
C ARG A 190 8.99 9.10 17.19
N ASN A 191 9.32 10.12 16.40
CA ASN A 191 9.68 10.01 14.98
C ASN A 191 10.80 8.99 14.78
N ARG A 192 11.87 9.11 15.57
CA ARG A 192 12.96 8.12 15.58
C ARG A 192 12.49 6.72 15.93
N ALA A 193 11.68 6.54 16.98
CA ALA A 193 11.19 5.22 17.40
C ALA A 193 10.30 4.58 16.33
N ILE A 194 9.42 5.38 15.70
CA ILE A 194 8.59 4.96 14.57
C ILE A 194 9.48 4.43 13.45
N ARG A 195 10.48 5.20 13.03
CA ARG A 195 11.38 4.83 11.91
C ARG A 195 12.32 3.67 12.22
N SER A 196 12.88 3.57 13.42
CA SER A 196 13.94 2.61 13.71
C SER A 196 13.48 1.31 14.36
N GLN A 197 12.40 1.35 15.15
CA GLN A 197 12.01 0.23 16.03
C GLN A 197 10.61 -0.31 15.75
N ILE A 198 9.69 0.53 15.28
CA ILE A 198 8.29 0.15 15.09
C ILE A 198 8.05 -0.26 13.64
N LEU A 199 8.13 0.69 12.72
CA LEU A 199 7.95 0.45 11.28
C LEU A 199 9.23 -0.01 10.60
N GLU A 200 10.38 0.26 11.22
CA GLU A 200 11.71 -0.03 10.66
C GLU A 200 11.94 0.64 9.28
N SER A 201 11.19 1.72 8.96
CA SER A 201 11.25 2.45 7.70
C SER A 201 12.57 3.19 7.44
N ALA A 202 13.46 3.25 8.43
CA ALA A 202 14.86 3.62 8.22
C ALA A 202 15.63 2.59 7.36
N LYS A 203 15.16 1.35 7.27
CA LYS A 203 15.69 0.35 6.35
C LYS A 203 15.08 0.54 4.96
N ASP A 204 15.89 0.47 3.92
CA ASP A 204 15.43 0.66 2.53
C ASP A 204 14.34 -0.35 2.12
N GLU A 205 14.39 -1.57 2.66
CA GLU A 205 13.39 -2.62 2.42
C GLU A 205 11.98 -2.31 2.97
N TYR A 206 11.87 -1.41 3.95
CA TYR A 206 10.61 -1.02 4.61
C TYR A 206 10.32 0.48 4.51
N GLU A 207 11.05 1.19 3.67
CA GLU A 207 10.85 2.62 3.46
C GLU A 207 9.46 2.91 2.90
N PHE A 208 9.04 2.12 1.91
CA PHE A 208 7.76 2.28 1.25
C PHE A 208 6.77 1.21 1.70
N THR A 209 5.52 1.62 1.92
CA THR A 209 4.37 0.71 2.00
C THR A 209 3.51 0.88 0.76
N GLN A 210 2.74 -0.17 0.44
CA GLN A 210 1.75 -0.13 -0.61
C GLN A 210 0.40 -0.60 -0.09
N PHE A 211 -0.64 0.10 -0.50
CA PHE A 211 -2.00 -0.37 -0.46
C PHE A 211 -2.39 -0.81 -1.87
N VAL A 212 -2.71 -2.09 -2.06
CA VAL A 212 -3.09 -2.67 -3.35
C VAL A 212 -4.60 -2.92 -3.35
N PRO A 213 -5.40 -2.09 -4.03
CA PRO A 213 -6.85 -2.24 -4.00
C PRO A 213 -7.28 -3.53 -4.70
N THR A 214 -8.14 -4.31 -4.02
CA THR A 214 -8.66 -5.59 -4.50
C THR A 214 -10.14 -5.52 -4.86
N ALA A 215 -10.92 -4.62 -4.27
CA ALA A 215 -12.33 -4.42 -4.62
C ALA A 215 -12.79 -2.98 -4.33
N ILE A 216 -13.69 -2.47 -5.17
CA ILE A 216 -14.38 -1.19 -4.94
C ILE A 216 -15.88 -1.44 -4.93
N THR A 217 -16.58 -0.99 -3.90
CA THR A 217 -18.02 -1.23 -3.71
C THR A 217 -18.74 0.04 -3.33
N GLY A 218 -19.99 0.20 -3.78
CA GLY A 218 -20.80 1.39 -3.46
C GLY A 218 -20.56 2.61 -4.34
N LEU A 219 -19.83 2.48 -5.45
CA LEU A 219 -19.71 3.55 -6.44
C LEU A 219 -21.09 3.87 -7.07
N PRO A 220 -21.41 5.16 -7.27
CA PRO A 220 -22.69 5.58 -7.84
C PRO A 220 -22.77 5.23 -9.33
N THR A 221 -23.99 5.19 -9.88
CA THR A 221 -24.21 4.99 -11.33
C THR A 221 -23.86 6.23 -12.16
N SER A 222 -23.82 7.41 -11.54
CA SER A 222 -23.48 8.68 -12.17
C SER A 222 -22.82 9.61 -11.16
N VAL A 223 -21.88 10.43 -11.61
CA VAL A 223 -21.16 11.40 -10.78
C VAL A 223 -21.53 12.82 -11.21
N THR A 224 -21.76 13.70 -10.23
CA THR A 224 -22.06 15.12 -10.45
C THR A 224 -20.97 15.97 -9.81
N ILE A 225 -20.40 16.90 -10.58
CA ILE A 225 -19.39 17.84 -10.07
C ILE A 225 -19.97 18.65 -8.91
N GLY A 226 -19.17 18.78 -7.84
CA GLY A 226 -19.50 19.48 -6.61
C GLY A 226 -20.41 18.70 -5.66
N GLN A 227 -20.75 17.44 -5.95
CA GLN A 227 -21.54 16.59 -5.06
C GLN A 227 -20.67 15.46 -4.48
N PRO A 228 -20.51 15.38 -3.15
CA PRO A 228 -19.77 14.30 -2.52
C PRO A 228 -20.54 12.98 -2.62
N PHE A 229 -19.81 11.88 -2.74
CA PHE A 229 -20.36 10.52 -2.62
C PHE A 229 -19.39 9.62 -1.86
N THR A 230 -19.94 8.59 -1.21
CA THR A 230 -19.20 7.65 -0.36
C THR A 230 -19.24 6.25 -0.96
N PHE A 231 -18.13 5.54 -0.87
CA PHE A 231 -17.96 4.17 -1.32
C PHE A 231 -16.88 3.49 -0.46
N GLN A 232 -16.68 2.19 -0.63
CA GLN A 232 -15.66 1.43 0.11
C GLN A 232 -14.61 0.88 -0.85
N VAL A 233 -13.34 0.96 -0.43
CA VAL A 233 -12.20 0.36 -1.13
C VAL A 233 -11.58 -0.68 -0.21
N THR A 234 -11.64 -1.95 -0.61
CA THR A 234 -10.92 -3.02 0.08
C THR A 234 -9.63 -3.31 -0.66
N GLY A 235 -8.54 -3.54 0.06
CA GLY A 235 -7.24 -3.81 -0.52
C GLY A 235 -6.25 -4.39 0.48
N ASP A 236 -5.13 -4.86 -0.05
CA ASP A 236 -4.03 -5.41 0.72
C ASP A 236 -3.10 -4.28 1.17
N LEU A 237 -3.00 -4.03 2.47
CA LEU A 237 -2.04 -3.09 3.06
C LEU A 237 -0.84 -3.88 3.61
N LYS A 238 0.35 -3.57 3.11
CA LYS A 238 1.60 -4.21 3.55
C LYS A 238 2.38 -3.30 4.50
N LEU A 239 2.59 -3.69 5.75
CA LEU A 239 3.54 -3.04 6.65
C LEU A 239 4.65 -4.02 7.01
N ARG A 240 5.90 -3.63 6.76
CA ARG A 240 7.07 -4.52 6.86
C ARG A 240 6.85 -5.79 6.04
N GLU A 241 6.87 -6.95 6.68
CA GLU A 241 6.66 -8.26 6.03
C GLU A 241 5.19 -8.72 6.05
N ILE A 242 4.32 -8.01 6.77
CA ILE A 242 2.95 -8.47 7.03
C ILE A 242 1.97 -7.71 6.14
N THR A 243 1.12 -8.46 5.46
CA THR A 243 0.07 -7.94 4.58
C THR A 243 -1.28 -8.35 5.12
N ASN A 244 -2.19 -7.39 5.29
CA ASN A 244 -3.56 -7.63 5.72
C ASN A 244 -4.55 -6.94 4.78
N SER A 245 -5.73 -7.55 4.62
CA SER A 245 -6.85 -6.92 3.93
C SER A 245 -7.44 -5.82 4.82
N VAL A 246 -7.52 -4.61 4.30
CA VAL A 246 -8.08 -3.42 4.97
C VAL A 246 -9.14 -2.80 4.08
N THR A 247 -10.27 -2.41 4.66
CA THR A 247 -11.34 -1.70 3.96
C THR A 247 -11.37 -0.25 4.41
N PHE A 248 -11.21 0.66 3.45
CA PHE A 248 -11.36 2.09 3.64
C PHE A 248 -12.77 2.53 3.27
N GLU A 249 -13.41 3.32 4.12
CA GLU A 249 -14.58 4.12 3.77
C GLU A 249 -14.09 5.43 3.16
N VAL A 250 -14.45 5.69 1.91
CA VAL A 250 -13.93 6.80 1.11
C VAL A 250 -15.06 7.73 0.71
N THR A 251 -14.92 9.02 1.01
CA THR A 251 -15.80 10.08 0.50
C THR A 251 -15.02 10.93 -0.50
N VAL A 252 -15.54 11.07 -1.71
CA VAL A 252 -14.94 11.87 -2.81
C VAL A 252 -15.88 12.96 -3.26
N THR A 253 -15.32 14.14 -3.51
CA THR A 253 -15.98 15.26 -4.18
C THR A 253 -15.23 15.58 -5.47
N PRO A 254 -15.87 15.42 -6.65
CA PRO A 254 -15.32 15.95 -7.89
C PRO A 254 -15.44 17.47 -7.87
N ILE A 255 -14.31 18.20 -7.85
CA ILE A 255 -14.30 19.66 -7.77
C ILE A 255 -14.47 20.27 -9.16
N THR A 256 -13.80 19.69 -10.15
CA THR A 256 -13.92 20.01 -11.58
C THR A 256 -13.86 18.72 -12.41
N GLU A 257 -13.90 18.83 -13.74
CA GLU A 257 -13.66 17.67 -14.62
C GLU A 257 -12.25 17.07 -14.45
N THR A 258 -11.30 17.85 -13.95
CA THR A 258 -9.87 17.52 -13.93
C THR A 258 -9.28 17.53 -12.51
N ARG A 259 -10.12 17.63 -11.48
CA ARG A 259 -9.71 17.65 -10.08
C ARG A 259 -10.76 16.97 -9.20
N ILE A 260 -10.30 16.04 -8.39
CA ILE A 260 -11.10 15.40 -7.34
C ILE A 260 -10.39 15.55 -6.00
N GLU A 261 -11.18 15.63 -4.94
CA GLU A 261 -10.70 15.67 -3.55
C GLU A 261 -11.44 14.62 -2.75
N GLY A 262 -10.76 13.97 -1.80
CA GLY A 262 -11.39 12.94 -1.01
C GLY A 262 -10.72 12.66 0.31
N ILE A 263 -11.45 11.95 1.16
CA ILE A 263 -10.97 11.43 2.43
C ILE A 263 -11.31 9.95 2.51
N GLY A 264 -10.33 9.12 2.85
CA GLY A 264 -10.48 7.71 3.15
C GLY A 264 -10.09 7.41 4.58
N THR A 265 -10.91 6.65 5.30
CA THR A 265 -10.60 6.22 6.68
C THR A 265 -10.73 4.72 6.85
N ALA A 266 -9.89 4.15 7.70
CA ALA A 266 -9.96 2.76 8.12
C ALA A 266 -9.47 2.64 9.56
N GLN A 267 -9.77 1.51 10.21
CA GLN A 267 -9.18 1.17 11.51
C GLN A 267 -8.48 -0.18 11.41
N VAL A 268 -7.26 -0.25 11.91
CA VAL A 268 -6.47 -1.48 12.01
C VAL A 268 -5.97 -1.66 13.44
N THR A 269 -5.33 -2.80 13.72
CA THR A 269 -4.64 -3.01 15.00
C THR A 269 -3.15 -3.17 14.78
N ARG A 270 -2.34 -2.72 15.75
CA ARG A 270 -0.89 -2.91 15.73
C ARG A 270 -0.52 -4.39 15.75
N GLU A 271 -1.25 -5.19 16.55
CA GLU A 271 -1.06 -6.64 16.64
C GLU A 271 -1.26 -7.36 15.31
N ALA A 272 -2.18 -6.90 14.45
CA ALA A 272 -2.37 -7.48 13.11
C ALA A 272 -1.09 -7.38 12.24
N TYR A 273 -0.19 -6.45 12.55
CA TYR A 273 1.08 -6.23 11.86
C TYR A 273 2.29 -6.52 12.74
N ASP A 274 2.12 -7.22 13.87
CA ASP A 274 3.18 -7.52 14.85
C ASP A 274 4.01 -6.28 15.25
N LEU A 275 3.34 -5.12 15.37
CA LEU A 275 3.97 -3.86 15.72
C LEU A 275 4.01 -3.67 17.23
N ASN A 276 5.23 -3.76 17.77
CA ASN A 276 5.51 -3.63 19.19
C ASN A 276 6.04 -2.23 19.50
N ILE A 277 5.45 -1.58 20.50
CA ILE A 277 5.89 -0.26 20.95
C ILE A 277 7.00 -0.45 22.00
N PRO A 278 8.20 0.14 21.81
CA PRO A 278 9.27 0.02 22.79
C PRO A 278 8.87 0.68 24.11
N SER A 279 9.38 0.15 25.23
CA SER A 279 9.13 0.74 26.55
C SER A 279 9.83 2.09 26.67
N VAL A 280 9.04 3.16 26.80
CA VAL A 280 9.54 4.54 26.95
C VAL A 280 9.15 5.08 28.35
N PRO A 281 10.09 5.66 29.12
CA PRO A 281 9.76 6.26 30.41
C PRO A 281 8.67 7.34 30.30
N GLY A 282 7.58 7.14 31.03
CA GLY A 282 6.45 8.06 31.07
C GLY A 282 5.42 7.86 29.97
N VAL A 283 5.55 6.85 29.10
CA VAL A 283 4.50 6.42 28.17
C VAL A 283 3.87 5.14 28.70
N ALA A 284 2.55 5.08 28.71
CA ALA A 284 1.76 3.91 29.10
C ALA A 284 0.51 3.81 28.20
N ASN A 285 -0.21 2.69 28.31
CA ASN A 285 -1.56 2.52 27.75
C ASN A 285 -1.68 2.91 26.26
N VAL A 286 -0.71 2.51 25.44
CA VAL A 286 -0.76 2.75 24.00
C VAL A 286 -1.81 1.83 23.38
N SER A 287 -2.87 2.41 22.83
CA SER A 287 -3.99 1.69 22.21
C SER A 287 -3.50 0.75 21.11
N ASN A 288 -4.16 -0.41 20.99
CA ASN A 288 -3.87 -1.36 19.92
C ASN A 288 -4.51 -0.91 18.60
N GLU A 289 -5.66 -0.26 18.70
CA GLU A 289 -6.40 0.35 17.61
C GLU A 289 -5.63 1.54 17.04
N VAL A 290 -5.53 1.57 15.71
CA VAL A 290 -4.89 2.63 14.95
C VAL A 290 -5.87 3.07 13.88
N ASP A 291 -6.25 4.34 13.93
CA ASP A 291 -7.06 4.95 12.89
C ASP A 291 -6.12 5.39 11.76
N LEU A 292 -6.42 4.93 10.54
CA LEU A 292 -5.73 5.31 9.32
C LEU A 292 -6.59 6.32 8.57
N GLU A 293 -5.95 7.34 8.02
CA GLU A 293 -6.60 8.37 7.23
C GLU A 293 -5.75 8.73 6.02
N ILE A 294 -6.39 8.94 4.88
CA ILE A 294 -5.82 9.59 3.72
C ILE A 294 -6.74 10.71 3.28
N GLU A 295 -6.24 11.93 3.29
CA GLU A 295 -6.84 13.10 2.64
C GLU A 295 -6.09 13.32 1.34
N PHE A 296 -6.76 13.23 0.20
CA PHE A 296 -6.10 13.27 -1.10
C PHE A 296 -6.71 14.28 -2.05
N VAL A 297 -5.83 14.82 -2.88
CA VAL A 297 -6.15 15.58 -4.08
C VAL A 297 -5.61 14.79 -5.26
N ALA A 298 -6.42 14.59 -6.29
CA ALA A 298 -5.95 14.03 -7.54
C ALA A 298 -6.36 14.90 -8.73
N ILE A 299 -5.44 15.06 -9.68
CA ILE A 299 -5.63 15.87 -10.89
C ILE A 299 -5.48 15.02 -12.13
N GLU A 300 -6.16 15.40 -13.22
CA GLU A 300 -6.01 14.71 -14.50
C GLU A 300 -4.57 14.85 -15.00
N ASP A 301 -3.91 13.71 -15.22
CA ASP A 301 -2.48 13.65 -15.53
C ASP A 301 -2.17 12.45 -16.42
N ALA A 302 -1.50 12.74 -17.54
CA ALA A 302 -1.11 11.73 -18.52
C ALA A 302 0.00 10.81 -18.00
N ILE A 303 0.69 11.13 -16.91
CA ILE A 303 1.68 10.24 -16.28
C ILE A 303 1.07 8.88 -15.88
N CYS A 304 -0.23 8.85 -15.62
CA CYS A 304 -0.97 7.65 -15.25
C CYS A 304 -1.54 6.89 -16.45
N ALA A 305 -1.43 7.43 -17.66
CA ALA A 305 -1.89 6.75 -18.86
C ALA A 305 -1.07 5.46 -19.08
N PRO A 306 -1.72 4.31 -19.34
CA PRO A 306 -1.03 3.04 -19.49
C PRO A 306 -0.05 3.10 -20.67
N GLN A 307 1.15 2.54 -20.45
CA GLN A 307 2.23 2.43 -21.45
C GLN A 307 2.17 1.10 -22.21
#